data_AF-A0AAV4IZZ9-F1
#
_entry.id   AF-A0AAV4IZZ9-F1
#
_cell.length_a   1.000
_cell.length_b   1.000
_cell.length_c   1.000
_cell.angle_alpha   90.00
_cell.angle_beta   90.00
_cell.angle_gamma   90.00
#
_symmetry.space_group_name_H-M   'P 1'
#
loop_
_entity.id
_entity.type
_entity.pdbx_description
1 polymer ?
#
loop_
_entity_poly.entity_id
_entity_poly.type
_entity_poly.pdbx_seq_one_letter_code
_entity_poly.pdbx_strand_id
1 'polypeptide(L)'
;MSTREEIVQQADLLGYRGEKREEYLKQEFKALAERAAIARKEELEAERAAKKKEAERAAKKEEAERAAKKEEAERAAKIELEKMRLETEMKMLQAKIQAGIVKEETVGNASRFNDASAKHP
;
A
#
# COMPACT_ATOMS: atom_id res chain seq x y z
N MET A 1 -16.16 -20.80 37.60
CA MET A 1 -15.13 -21.16 38.59
C MET A 1 -13.78 -20.89 37.95
N SER A 2 -12.80 -20.44 38.72
CA SER A 2 -11.43 -20.26 38.22
C SER A 2 -10.75 -21.63 38.08
N THR A 3 -9.83 -21.78 37.12
CA THR A 3 -9.04 -23.03 36.91
C THR A 3 -8.34 -23.47 38.18
N ARG A 4 -8.01 -22.53 39.07
CA ARG A 4 -7.42 -22.80 40.38
C ARG A 4 -8.42 -23.41 41.36
N GLU A 5 -9.67 -22.97 41.33
CA GLU A 5 -10.77 -23.50 42.16
C GLU A 5 -11.17 -24.91 41.70
N GLU A 6 -11.14 -25.15 40.38
CA GLU A 6 -11.40 -26.47 39.80
C GLU A 6 -10.38 -27.51 40.27
N ILE A 7 -9.08 -27.16 40.30
CA ILE A 7 -8.02 -28.04 40.84
C ILE A 7 -8.26 -28.37 42.32
N VAL A 8 -8.69 -27.39 43.11
CA VAL A 8 -8.98 -27.60 44.55
C VAL A 8 -10.17 -28.53 44.74
N GLN A 9 -11.26 -28.30 44.00
CA GLN A 9 -12.44 -29.16 44.03
C GLN A 9 -12.13 -30.57 43.52
N GLN A 10 -11.28 -30.69 42.51
CA GLN A 10 -10.86 -31.98 41.97
C GLN A 10 -10.07 -32.78 43.02
N ALA A 11 -9.20 -32.13 43.80
CA ALA A 11 -8.52 -32.78 44.91
C ALA A 11 -9.51 -33.32 45.95
N ASP A 12 -10.57 -32.56 46.24
CA ASP A 12 -11.60 -32.93 47.20
C ASP A 12 -12.49 -34.08 46.65
N LEU A 13 -12.83 -34.06 45.36
CA LEU A 13 -13.57 -35.12 44.66
C LEU A 13 -12.79 -36.43 44.57
N LEU A 14 -11.47 -36.36 44.43
CA LEU A 14 -10.57 -37.52 44.45
C LEU A 14 -10.36 -38.08 45.87
N GLY A 15 -10.91 -37.43 46.90
CA GLY A 15 -10.78 -37.83 48.29
C GLY A 15 -9.36 -37.66 48.84
N TYR A 16 -8.51 -36.85 48.19
CA TYR A 16 -7.17 -36.58 48.68
C TYR A 16 -7.24 -35.75 49.97
N ARG A 17 -6.50 -36.19 50.99
CA ARG A 17 -6.40 -35.51 52.30
C ARG A 17 -4.96 -35.49 52.80
N GLY A 18 -4.67 -34.53 53.68
CA GLY A 18 -3.33 -34.34 54.27
C GLY A 18 -2.25 -34.18 53.21
N GLU A 19 -1.13 -34.87 53.39
CA GLU A 19 0.05 -34.79 52.52
C GLU A 19 -0.26 -35.11 51.06
N LYS A 20 -1.11 -36.11 50.78
CA LYS A 20 -1.50 -36.46 49.40
C LYS A 20 -2.23 -35.33 48.69
N ARG A 21 -3.05 -34.57 49.43
CA ARG A 21 -3.75 -33.39 48.89
C ARG A 21 -2.76 -32.28 48.59
N GLU A 22 -1.83 -32.02 49.51
CA GLU A 22 -0.81 -31.00 49.29
C GLU A 22 0.08 -31.31 48.10
N GLU A 23 0.50 -32.56 47.94
CA GLU A 23 1.36 -32.99 46.85
C GLU A 23 0.66 -32.85 45.49
N TYR A 24 -0.59 -33.30 45.41
CA TYR A 24 -1.43 -33.12 44.23
C TYR A 24 -1.60 -31.63 43.86
N LEU A 25 -1.98 -30.79 44.83
CA LEU A 25 -2.16 -29.36 44.59
C LEU A 25 -0.86 -28.67 44.17
N LYS A 26 0.28 -29.02 44.79
CA LYS A 26 1.60 -28.50 44.40
C LYS A 26 1.93 -28.86 42.95
N GLN A 27 1.68 -30.11 42.55
CA GLN A 27 1.95 -30.56 41.19
C GLN A 27 1.05 -29.86 40.16
N GLU A 28 -0.26 -29.81 40.41
CA GLU A 28 -1.23 -29.19 39.49
C GLU A 28 -1.03 -27.68 39.37
N PHE A 29 -0.76 -26.98 40.47
CA PHE A 29 -0.48 -25.54 40.39
C PHE A 29 0.85 -25.25 39.69
N LYS A 30 1.86 -26.12 39.85
CA LYS A 30 3.09 -26.00 39.09
C LYS A 30 2.84 -26.19 37.59
N ALA A 31 2.09 -27.22 37.21
CA ALA A 31 1.72 -27.48 35.83
C ALA A 31 0.87 -26.33 35.23
N LEU A 32 -0.05 -25.76 36.02
CA LEU A 32 -0.84 -24.59 35.61
C LEU A 32 0.05 -23.37 35.37
N ALA A 33 1.01 -23.11 36.25
CA ALA A 33 1.96 -22.02 36.09
C ALA A 33 2.84 -22.19 34.84
N GLU A 34 3.33 -23.40 34.57
CA GLU A 34 4.09 -23.72 33.37
C GLU A 34 3.26 -23.52 32.10
N ARG A 35 2.01 -23.99 32.07
CA ARG A 35 1.10 -23.76 30.94
C ARG A 35 0.82 -22.28 30.72
N ALA A 36 0.60 -21.51 31.78
CA ALA A 36 0.40 -20.07 31.69
C ALA A 36 1.64 -19.35 31.15
N ALA A 37 2.84 -19.79 31.56
CA ALA A 37 4.09 -19.23 31.04
C ALA A 37 4.28 -19.52 29.55
N ILE A 38 3.96 -20.74 29.09
CA ILE A 38 3.99 -21.12 27.68
C ILE A 38 3.00 -20.28 26.87
N ALA A 39 1.75 -20.21 27.29
CA ALA A 39 0.71 -19.43 26.60
C ALA A 39 1.10 -17.95 26.46
N ARG A 40 1.65 -17.35 27.53
CA ARG A 40 2.14 -15.97 27.50
C ARG A 40 3.31 -15.78 26.54
N LYS A 41 4.21 -16.76 26.44
CA LYS A 41 5.33 -16.71 25.49
C LYS A 41 4.83 -16.78 24.05
N GLU A 42 3.89 -17.68 23.76
CA GLU A 42 3.26 -17.81 22.45
C GLU A 42 2.52 -16.55 22.04
N GLU A 43 1.76 -15.95 22.96
CA GLU A 43 1.07 -14.68 22.74
C GLU A 43 2.06 -13.55 22.39
N LEU A 44 3.17 -13.47 23.12
CA LEU A 44 4.20 -12.46 22.88
C LEU A 44 4.94 -12.68 21.54
N GLU A 45 5.17 -13.92 21.14
CA GLU A 45 5.71 -14.25 19.82
C GLU A 45 4.71 -13.90 18.70
N ALA A 46 3.42 -14.17 18.88
CA ALA A 46 2.38 -13.80 17.94
C ALA A 46 2.27 -12.27 17.79
N GLU A 47 2.33 -11.51 18.89
CA GLU A 47 2.32 -10.04 18.86
C GLU A 47 3.53 -9.49 18.09
N ARG A 48 4.72 -10.04 18.34
CA ARG A 48 5.94 -9.66 17.60
C ARG A 48 5.82 -9.95 16.11
N ALA A 49 5.28 -11.11 15.75
CA ALA A 49 5.06 -11.47 14.35
C ALA A 49 4.05 -10.54 13.67
N ALA A 50 2.96 -10.18 14.36
CA ALA A 50 1.96 -9.24 13.87
C ALA A 50 2.57 -7.85 13.62
N LYS A 51 3.31 -7.30 14.59
CA LYS A 51 4.01 -6.01 14.45
C LYS A 51 5.00 -6.00 13.30
N LYS A 52 5.77 -7.08 13.12
CA LYS A 52 6.72 -7.20 12.00
C LYS A 52 6.00 -7.17 10.65
N LYS A 53 4.87 -7.89 10.52
CA LYS A 53 4.07 -7.93 9.29
C LYS A 53 3.44 -6.57 8.98
N GLU A 54 3.00 -5.84 10.00
CA GLU A 54 2.47 -4.49 9.84
C GLU A 54 3.57 -3.52 9.36
N ALA A 55 4.76 -3.56 9.97
CA ALA A 55 5.90 -2.75 9.56
C ALA A 55 6.31 -3.05 8.10
N GLU A 56 6.35 -4.31 7.69
CA GLU A 56 6.67 -4.68 6.29
C GLU A 56 5.63 -4.12 5.30
N ARG A 57 4.34 -4.16 5.65
CA ARG A 57 3.28 -3.57 4.82
C ARG A 57 3.41 -2.06 4.72
N ALA A 58 3.73 -1.38 5.83
CA ALA A 58 3.96 0.05 5.83
C ALA A 58 5.16 0.43 4.94
N ALA A 59 6.28 -0.28 5.06
CA ALA A 59 7.47 -0.05 4.25
C ALA A 59 7.21 -0.22 2.75
N LYS A 60 6.50 -1.29 2.35
CA LYS A 60 6.12 -1.51 0.94
C LYS A 60 5.22 -0.40 0.41
N LYS A 61 4.29 0.10 1.23
CA LYS A 61 3.41 1.20 0.85
C LYS A 61 4.20 2.50 0.63
N GLU A 62 5.14 2.80 1.53
CA GLU A 62 6.00 3.97 1.44
C GLU A 62 6.93 3.92 0.21
N GLU A 63 7.49 2.75 -0.09
CA GLU A 63 8.30 2.53 -1.29
C GLU A 63 7.48 2.76 -2.57
N ALA A 64 6.27 2.21 -2.64
CA ALA A 64 5.37 2.42 -3.78
C ALA A 64 4.98 3.89 -3.95
N GLU A 65 4.72 4.61 -2.84
CA GLU A 65 4.40 6.04 -2.90
C GLU A 65 5.60 6.87 -3.38
N ARG A 66 6.82 6.56 -2.93
CA ARG A 66 8.04 7.21 -3.43
C ARG A 66 8.24 6.95 -4.92
N ALA A 67 8.03 5.72 -5.38
CA ALA A 67 8.15 5.37 -6.78
C ALA A 67 7.13 6.14 -7.65
N ALA A 68 5.87 6.20 -7.22
CA ALA A 68 4.82 6.94 -7.91
C ALA A 68 5.14 8.44 -8.01
N LYS A 69 5.60 9.08 -6.92
CA LYS A 69 6.01 10.49 -6.93
C LYS A 69 7.18 10.75 -7.87
N LYS A 70 8.15 9.83 -7.93
CA LYS A 70 9.29 9.93 -8.85
C LYS A 70 8.84 9.85 -10.31
N GLU A 71 7.94 8.90 -10.62
CA GLU A 71 7.40 8.76 -11.96
C GLU A 71 6.56 9.98 -12.39
N GLU A 72 5.76 10.52 -11.48
CA GLU A 72 4.99 11.76 -11.73
C GLU A 72 5.91 12.94 -12.02
N ALA A 73 6.97 13.12 -11.23
CA ALA A 73 7.97 14.17 -11.44
C ALA A 73 8.68 14.02 -12.80
N GLU A 74 9.04 12.80 -13.20
CA GLU A 74 9.66 12.54 -14.50
C GLU A 74 8.71 12.87 -15.66
N ARG A 75 7.44 12.48 -15.55
CA ARG A 75 6.41 12.84 -16.55
C ARG A 75 6.21 14.35 -16.64
N ALA A 76 6.16 15.04 -15.50
CA ALA A 76 6.03 16.49 -15.45
C ALA A 76 7.23 17.18 -16.12
N ALA A 77 8.46 16.75 -15.81
CA ALA A 77 9.67 17.30 -16.42
C ALA A 77 9.70 17.09 -17.94
N LYS A 78 9.24 15.93 -18.42
CA LYS A 78 9.15 15.66 -19.86
C LYS A 78 8.15 16.58 -20.57
N ILE A 79 6.97 16.79 -19.97
CA ILE A 79 5.96 17.72 -20.49
C ILE A 79 6.50 19.16 -20.51
N GLU A 80 7.21 19.58 -19.46
CA GLU A 80 7.79 20.92 -19.40
C GLU A 80 8.86 21.13 -20.47
N LEU A 81 9.74 20.15 -20.68
CA LEU A 81 10.74 20.18 -21.73
C LEU A 81 10.12 20.24 -23.14
N GLU A 82 9.03 19.50 -23.37
CA GLU A 82 8.29 19.55 -24.64
C GLU A 82 7.64 20.91 -24.87
N LYS A 83 7.05 21.52 -23.83
CA LYS A 83 6.52 22.89 -23.89
C LYS A 83 7.61 23.91 -24.25
N MET A 84 8.76 23.84 -23.60
CA MET A 84 9.89 24.73 -23.87
C MET A 84 10.40 24.59 -25.30
N ARG A 85 10.44 23.35 -25.82
CA ARG A 85 10.80 23.09 -27.22
C ARG A 85 9.80 23.72 -28.18
N LEU A 86 8.51 23.49 -27.99
CA LEU A 86 7.45 24.06 -28.84
C LEU A 86 7.45 25.59 -28.78
N GLU A 87 7.66 26.18 -27.60
CA GLU A 87 7.76 27.63 -27.45
C GLU A 87 8.97 28.19 -28.22
N THR A 88 10.10 27.50 -28.20
CA THR A 88 11.30 27.87 -28.97
C THR A 88 11.04 27.76 -30.48
N GLU A 89 10.39 26.69 -30.94
CA GLU A 89 10.01 26.51 -32.34
C GLU A 89 9.03 27.61 -32.80
N MET A 90 8.03 27.95 -31.99
CA MET A 90 7.11 29.06 -32.27
C MET A 90 7.83 30.41 -32.37
N LYS A 91 8.74 30.71 -31.43
CA LYS A 91 9.55 31.94 -31.48
C LYS A 91 10.40 32.03 -32.74
N MET A 92 11.02 30.91 -33.16
CA MET A 92 11.77 30.86 -34.41
C MET A 92 10.88 31.08 -35.63
N LEU A 93 9.70 30.47 -35.68
CA LEU A 93 8.73 30.69 -36.77
C LEU A 93 8.28 32.15 -36.83
N GLN A 94 7.94 32.75 -35.69
CA GLN A 94 7.57 34.16 -35.61
C GLN A 94 8.69 35.08 -36.11
N ALA A 95 9.94 34.81 -35.72
CA ALA A 95 11.10 35.55 -36.21
C ALA A 95 11.31 35.39 -37.73
N LYS A 96 11.12 34.18 -38.28
CA LYS A 96 11.20 33.94 -39.74
C LYS A 96 10.11 34.68 -40.52
N ILE A 97 8.88 34.73 -39.96
CA ILE A 97 7.77 35.51 -40.54
C ILE A 97 8.11 37.00 -40.52
N GLN A 98 8.59 37.54 -39.40
CA GLN A 98 8.98 38.95 -39.28
C GLN A 98 10.13 39.32 -40.22
N ALA A 99 11.07 38.41 -40.45
CA ALA A 99 12.18 38.60 -41.40
C ALA A 99 11.76 38.49 -42.89
N GLY A 100 10.49 38.20 -43.19
CA GLY A 100 10.00 38.01 -44.56
C GLY A 100 10.57 36.75 -45.25
N ILE A 101 11.11 35.80 -44.47
CA ILE A 101 11.75 34.57 -44.98
C ILE A 101 10.70 33.51 -45.29
N VAL A 102 9.53 33.55 -44.64
CA VAL A 102 8.39 32.69 -44.96
C VAL A 102 7.52 33.42 -45.98
N LYS A 103 7.56 32.97 -47.25
CA LYS A 103 6.46 33.26 -48.19
C LYS A 103 5.25 32.48 -47.68
N GLU A 104 4.12 33.17 -47.51
CA GLU A 104 2.82 32.55 -47.26
C GLU A 104 2.58 31.38 -48.22
N GLU A 105 2.75 30.14 -47.76
CA GLU A 105 1.96 29.02 -48.26
C GLU A 105 0.72 28.91 -47.37
N THR A 106 -0.14 29.92 -47.46
CA THR A 106 -1.47 29.89 -46.87
C THR A 106 -2.47 29.35 -47.88
N VAL A 107 -3.11 28.24 -47.48
CA VAL A 107 -4.44 27.77 -47.88
C VAL A 107 -4.58 27.22 -49.31
N GLY A 108 -4.37 25.91 -49.42
CA GLY A 108 -4.74 25.15 -50.62
C GLY A 108 -5.32 23.76 -50.32
N ASN A 109 -6.05 23.55 -49.22
CA ASN A 109 -6.73 22.26 -49.03
C ASN A 109 -7.99 22.29 -48.13
N ALA A 110 -8.89 23.26 -48.36
CA ALA A 110 -10.19 23.30 -47.68
C ALA A 110 -11.35 23.62 -48.63
N SER A 111 -11.30 23.14 -49.89
CA SER A 111 -12.40 23.36 -50.86
C SER A 111 -12.65 22.17 -51.79
N ARG A 112 -12.67 20.95 -51.23
CA ARG A 112 -13.13 19.74 -51.97
C ARG A 112 -13.95 18.79 -51.11
N PHE A 113 -14.85 19.30 -50.27
CA PHE A 113 -15.88 18.49 -49.62
C PHE A 113 -17.10 19.35 -49.32
N ASN A 114 -17.83 19.73 -50.37
CA ASN A 114 -19.27 20.02 -50.34
C ASN A 114 -19.70 20.56 -51.70
N ASP A 115 -19.96 19.66 -52.66
CA ASP A 115 -20.94 19.90 -53.72
C ASP A 115 -21.26 18.58 -54.44
N ALA A 116 -22.04 17.74 -53.77
CA ALA A 116 -22.74 16.62 -54.39
C ALA A 116 -24.02 16.31 -53.60
N SER A 117 -24.83 17.33 -53.35
CA SER A 117 -26.23 17.14 -52.93
C SER A 117 -27.06 18.34 -53.33
N ALA A 118 -27.26 18.49 -54.64
CA ALA A 118 -28.42 19.19 -55.15
C ALA A 118 -28.76 18.70 -56.56
N LYS A 119 -29.84 17.90 -56.60
CA LYS A 119 -30.90 17.92 -57.61
C LYS A 119 -30.55 17.47 -59.03
N HIS A 120 -31.20 16.39 -59.44
CA HIS A 120 -32.07 16.47 -60.61
C HIS A 120 -33.42 15.78 -60.32
N PRO A 121 -34.54 16.36 -60.82
CA PRO A 121 -35.90 15.82 -60.67
C PRO A 121 -36.12 14.54 -61.48
#